data_AF-A0A2N3GJ67-F1
#
_entry.id   AF-A0A2N3GJ67-F1
#
_cell.length_a   1.000
_cell.length_b   1.000
_cell.length_c   1.000
_cell.angle_alpha   90.00
_cell.angle_beta   90.00
_cell.angle_gamma   90.00
#
_symmetry.space_group_name_H-M   'P 1'
#
loop_
_entity.id
_entity.type
_entity.pdbx_description
1 polymer ?
#
loop_
_entity_poly.entity_id
_entity_poly.type
_entity_poly.pdbx_seq_one_letter_code
_entity_poly.pdbx_strand_id
1 'polypeptide(L)'
;MSEQEMHDCSDVLEQLYAFHDHELSDEEADHIREHLMACEPCLDSFQVEEALRLLIRKSCDSEAVASANLRVRVQTTFTQTVVVTDAD
;
A
#
# COMPACT_ATOMS: atom_id res chain seq x y z
N MET A 1 -21.33 -22.20 7.76
CA MET A 1 -20.58 -21.03 7.29
C MET A 1 -19.77 -20.60 8.49
N SER A 2 -18.60 -21.20 8.61
CA SER A 2 -17.74 -21.17 9.79
C SER A 2 -16.91 -19.90 9.77
N GLU A 3 -17.17 -19.00 10.70
CA GLU A 3 -16.43 -17.75 10.98
C GLU A 3 -15.04 -18.05 11.58
N GLN A 4 -14.25 -18.96 10.99
CA GLN A 4 -12.96 -19.42 11.54
C GLN A 4 -11.86 -19.66 10.49
N GLU A 5 -11.77 -18.86 9.43
CA GLU A 5 -10.73 -18.99 8.38
C GLU A 5 -10.11 -17.62 8.02
N MET A 6 -9.60 -16.88 9.02
CA MET A 6 -8.68 -15.74 8.84
C MET A 6 -7.47 -15.84 9.78
N HIS A 7 -7.16 -17.05 10.23
CA HIS A 7 -5.99 -17.34 11.07
C HIS A 7 -5.08 -18.42 10.49
N ASP A 8 -5.44 -19.05 9.37
CA ASP A 8 -4.55 -20.00 8.70
C ASP A 8 -3.48 -19.26 7.90
N CYS A 9 -2.26 -19.79 7.92
CA CYS A 9 -1.15 -19.24 7.16
C CYS A 9 -1.47 -19.19 5.66
N SER A 10 -2.26 -20.16 5.16
CA SER A 10 -2.68 -20.21 3.76
C SER A 10 -3.49 -18.98 3.35
N ASP A 11 -4.49 -18.61 4.15
CA ASP A 11 -5.39 -17.49 3.87
C ASP A 11 -4.62 -16.16 3.88
N VAL A 12 -3.72 -15.99 4.86
CA VAL A 12 -2.85 -14.81 4.97
C VAL A 12 -1.93 -14.68 3.78
N LEU A 13 -1.34 -15.78 3.31
CA LEU A 13 -0.48 -15.79 2.12
C LEU A 13 -1.27 -15.52 0.84
N GLU A 14 -2.52 -15.97 0.73
CA GLU A 14 -3.40 -15.68 -0.41
C GLU A 14 -3.77 -14.19 -0.48
N GLN A 15 -4.03 -13.56 0.67
CA GLN A 15 -4.37 -12.15 0.76
C GLN A 15 -3.16 -11.20 0.82
N LEU A 16 -1.94 -11.73 0.88
CA LEU A 16 -0.70 -10.95 1.07
C LEU A 16 -0.50 -9.86 0.01
N TYR A 17 -0.86 -10.16 -1.24
CA TYR A 17 -0.74 -9.18 -2.33
C TYR A 17 -1.74 -8.03 -2.17
N ALA A 18 -3.02 -8.34 -1.91
CA ALA A 18 -4.06 -7.34 -1.64
C ALA A 18 -3.71 -6.48 -0.42
N PHE A 19 -3.10 -7.08 0.62
CA PHE A 19 -2.61 -6.35 1.79
C PHE A 19 -1.53 -5.33 1.44
N HIS A 20 -0.51 -5.74 0.66
CA HIS A 20 0.55 -4.83 0.22
C HIS A 20 0.05 -3.70 -0.70
N ASP A 21 -0.98 -3.97 -1.50
CA ASP A 21 -1.55 -2.99 -2.43
C ASP A 21 -2.62 -2.10 -1.76
N HIS A 22 -2.87 -2.30 -0.46
CA HIS A 22 -3.89 -1.59 0.32
C HIS A 22 -5.32 -1.77 -0.23
N GLU A 23 -5.62 -2.95 -0.75
CA GLU A 23 -6.92 -3.30 -1.35
C GLU A 23 -7.87 -4.04 -0.38
N LEU A 24 -7.43 -4.24 0.87
CA LEU A 24 -8.24 -4.87 1.91
C LEU A 24 -9.01 -3.83 2.74
N SER A 25 -10.09 -4.27 3.37
CA SER A 25 -10.74 -3.48 4.43
C SER A 25 -9.81 -3.29 5.63
N ASP A 26 -10.09 -2.28 6.46
CA ASP A 26 -9.28 -2.02 7.66
C ASP A 26 -9.27 -3.22 8.61
N GLU A 27 -10.42 -3.91 8.74
CA GLU A 27 -10.57 -5.11 9.59
C GLU A 27 -9.71 -6.28 9.09
N GLU A 28 -9.76 -6.59 7.79
CA GLU A 28 -8.94 -7.64 7.17
C GLU A 28 -7.44 -7.31 7.27
N ALA A 29 -7.08 -6.05 7.06
CA ALA A 29 -5.70 -5.60 7.18
C ALA A 29 -5.17 -5.72 8.61
N ASP A 30 -5.99 -5.42 9.62
CA ASP A 30 -5.62 -5.61 11.03
C ASP A 30 -5.42 -7.09 11.37
N HIS A 31 -6.27 -7.98 10.86
CA HIS A 31 -6.09 -9.42 11.05
C HIS A 31 -4.78 -9.95 10.46
N ILE A 32 -4.42 -9.51 9.24
CA ILE A 32 -3.12 -9.88 8.64
C ILE A 32 -1.96 -9.34 9.48
N ARG A 33 -2.04 -8.09 9.96
CA ARG A 33 -1.01 -7.51 10.85
C ARG A 33 -0.83 -8.34 12.11
N GLU A 34 -1.92 -8.71 12.78
CA GLU A 34 -1.88 -9.56 13.98
C GLU A 34 -1.22 -10.92 13.68
N HIS A 35 -1.57 -11.56 12.56
CA HIS A 35 -0.96 -12.83 12.17
C HIS A 35 0.54 -12.69 11.88
N LEU A 36 0.97 -11.68 11.12
CA LEU A 36 2.38 -11.43 10.82
C LEU A 36 3.21 -11.16 12.09
N MET A 37 2.60 -10.57 13.14
CA MET A 37 3.27 -10.40 14.44
C MET A 37 3.42 -11.71 15.23
N ALA A 38 2.53 -12.67 15.02
CA ALA A 38 2.51 -13.95 15.74
C ALA A 38 3.18 -15.10 14.98
N CYS A 39 3.41 -14.95 13.68
CA CYS A 39 3.84 -16.03 12.77
C CYS A 39 5.09 -15.66 11.98
N GLU A 40 6.26 -16.10 12.46
CA GLU A 40 7.56 -15.93 11.80
C GLU A 40 7.59 -16.37 10.32
N PRO A 41 7.10 -17.56 9.90
CA PRO A 41 7.20 -17.97 8.50
C PRO A 41 6.36 -17.11 7.54
N CYS A 42 5.22 -16.58 8.00
CA CYS A 42 4.43 -15.63 7.21
C CYS A 42 5.10 -14.26 7.15
N LEU A 43 5.73 -13.82 8.25
CA LEU A 43 6.52 -12.59 8.28
C LEU A 43 7.71 -12.65 7.32
N ASP A 44 8.43 -13.77 7.27
CA ASP A 44 9.52 -13.97 6.33
C ASP A 44 9.03 -13.86 4.88
N SER A 45 7.89 -14.48 4.58
CA SER A 45 7.27 -14.43 3.25
C SER A 45 6.89 -12.99 2.87
N PHE A 46 6.27 -12.24 3.80
CA PHE A 46 5.97 -10.82 3.63
C PHE A 46 7.23 -9.98 3.34
N GLN A 47 8.31 -10.19 4.12
CA GLN A 47 9.55 -9.43 3.96
C GLN A 47 10.25 -9.71 2.63
N VAL A 48 10.22 -10.95 2.15
CA VAL A 48 10.75 -11.31 0.83
C VAL A 48 9.98 -10.57 -0.27
N GLU A 49 8.64 -10.56 -0.20
CA GLU A 49 7.80 -9.84 -1.16
C GLU A 49 8.01 -8.32 -1.09
N GLU A 50 8.15 -7.75 0.11
CA GLU A 50 8.47 -6.34 0.30
C GLU A 50 9.83 -5.97 -0.33
N ALA A 51 10.85 -6.81 -0.12
CA ALA A 51 12.18 -6.63 -0.70
C ALA A 51 12.14 -6.70 -2.24
N LEU A 52 11.34 -7.61 -2.80
CA LEU A 52 11.12 -7.73 -4.24
C LEU A 52 10.45 -6.47 -4.80
N ARG A 53 9.36 -6.00 -4.18
CA ARG A 53 8.66 -4.76 -4.57
C ARG A 53 9.60 -3.55 -4.52
N LEU A 54 10.44 -3.45 -3.50
CA LEU A 54 11.44 -2.40 -3.39
C LEU A 54 12.46 -2.44 -4.54
N LEU A 55 12.91 -3.63 -4.93
CA LEU A 55 13.85 -3.81 -6.03
C LEU A 55 13.22 -3.43 -7.38
N ILE A 56 11.97 -3.84 -7.60
CA ILE A 56 11.20 -3.46 -8.80
C ILE A 56 11.07 -1.94 -8.86
N ARG A 57 10.64 -1.28 -7.77
CA ARG A 57 10.49 0.18 -7.72
C ARG A 57 11.80 0.90 -8.05
N LYS A 58 12.92 0.48 -7.45
CA LYS A 58 14.26 1.05 -7.75
C LYS A 58 14.65 0.91 -9.21
N SER A 59 14.24 -0.18 -9.86
CA SER A 59 14.52 -0.44 -11.27
C SER A 59 13.61 0.38 -12.19
N CYS A 60 12.41 0.75 -11.74
CA CYS A 60 11.50 1.64 -12.47
C CYS A 60 11.84 3.12 -12.31
N ASP A 61 12.43 3.52 -11.17
CA ASP A 61 12.77 4.93 -10.87
C ASP A 61 13.90 5.50 -11.75
N SER A 62 14.65 4.66 -12.49
CA SER A 62 15.72 5.14 -13.39
C SER A 62 15.21 5.77 -14.69
N GLU A 63 13.97 5.50 -15.10
CA GLU A 63 13.44 5.95 -16.41
C GLU A 63 12.36 7.05 -16.30
N ALA A 64 11.71 7.21 -15.14
CA ALA A 64 10.52 8.06 -14.99
C ALA A 64 10.75 9.32 -14.13
N VAL A 65 11.78 10.11 -14.43
CA VAL A 65 11.89 11.44 -13.82
C VAL A 65 10.84 12.35 -14.45
N ALA A 66 9.73 12.58 -13.73
CA ALA A 66 8.72 13.57 -14.11
C ALA A 66 9.40 14.90 -14.47
N SER A 67 9.03 15.46 -15.63
CA SER A 67 9.63 16.69 -16.13
C SER A 67 9.54 17.81 -15.08
N ALA A 68 10.54 18.69 -15.03
CA ALA A 68 10.56 19.79 -14.07
C ALA A 68 9.27 20.64 -14.15
N ASN A 69 8.72 20.81 -15.37
CA ASN A 69 7.46 21.52 -15.58
C ASN A 69 6.26 20.81 -14.92
N LEU A 70 6.16 19.47 -15.04
CA LEU A 70 5.09 18.71 -14.40
C LEU A 70 5.17 18.82 -12.88
N ARG A 71 6.38 18.72 -12.31
CA ARG A 71 6.59 18.87 -10.86
C ARG A 71 6.15 20.24 -10.35
N VAL A 72 6.54 21.32 -11.04
CA VAL A 72 6.13 22.69 -10.69
C VAL A 72 4.61 22.84 -10.76
N ARG A 73 3.98 22.36 -11.84
CA ARG A 73 2.51 22.42 -11.98
C ARG A 73 1.79 21.71 -10.84
N VAL A 74 2.21 20.49 -10.52
CA VAL A 74 1.64 19.69 -9.42
C VAL A 74 1.77 20.45 -8.09
N GLN A 75 2.96 20.95 -7.76
CA GLN A 75 3.19 21.69 -6.52
C GLN A 75 2.32 22.96 -6.42
N THR A 76 2.25 23.74 -7.49
CA THR A 76 1.43 24.96 -7.52
C THR A 76 -0.05 24.64 -7.31
N THR A 77 -0.57 23.60 -7.97
CA THR A 77 -1.99 23.21 -7.85
C THR A 77 -2.35 22.78 -6.43
N PHE A 78 -1.55 21.92 -5.79
CA PHE A 78 -1.86 21.43 -4.44
C PHE A 78 -1.66 22.48 -3.33
N THR A 79 -0.90 23.54 -3.59
CA THR A 79 -0.66 24.62 -2.62
C THR A 79 -1.66 25.79 -2.77
N GLN A 80 -2.45 25.81 -3.84
CA GLN A 80 -3.37 26.92 -4.11
C GLN A 80 -4.59 26.86 -3.18
N THR A 81 -4.76 27.88 -2.34
CA THR A 81 -6.00 28.10 -1.58
C THR A 81 -6.92 29.01 -2.39
N VAL A 82 -8.10 28.50 -2.76
CA VAL A 82 -9.15 29.28 -3.42
C VAL A 82 -10.13 29.74 -2.34
N VAL A 83 -10.22 31.05 -2.12
CA VAL A 83 -11.25 31.64 -1.27
C VAL A 83 -12.53 31.71 -2.10
N VAL A 84 -13.46 30.79 -1.85
CA VAL A 84 -14.79 30.84 -2.42
C VAL A 84 -15.58 31.89 -1.65
N THR A 85 -15.82 33.05 -2.26
CA THR A 85 -16.79 34.01 -1.76
C THR A 85 -18.09 33.79 -2.50
N ASP A 86 -19.14 33.34 -1.80
CA ASP A 86 -20.50 33.42 -2.31
C ASP A 86 -20.82 34.90 -2.55
N ALA A 87 -21.06 35.26 -3.80
CA ALA A 87 -21.68 36.52 -4.16
C ALA A 87 -23.20 36.27 -4.16
N ASP A 88 -23.92 37.12 -3.40
CA ASP A 88 -25.38 37.17 -3.18
C ASP A 88 -26.28 36.49 -4.23
#